data_AF-A0AAJ1R1W9-F1
#
_entry.id   AF-A0AAJ1R1W9-F1
#
_cell.length_a   1.000
_cell.length_b   1.000
_cell.length_c   1.000
_cell.angle_alpha   90.00
_cell.angle_beta   90.00
_cell.angle_gamma   90.00
#
_symmetry.space_group_name_H-M   'P 1'
#
loop_
_entity.id
_entity.type
_entity.pdbx_description
1 polymer ?
#
loop_
_entity_poly.entity_id
_entity_poly.type
_entity_poly.pdbx_seq_one_letter_code
_entity_poly.pdbx_strand_id
1 'polypeptide(L)'
;MKKILIHTIPVLISLIWLIAINHTLDPISLKGHYFLKFYFILVLGFYASVFALKFFGETISRTTFYFLISIFLLGVVKFARGIFLGKPIGYLMMILILEIIVSVFLNLFYVNHKMK
;
A
#
# COMPACT_ATOMS: atom_id res chain seq x y z
N MET A 1 5.72 -19.58 0.47
CA MET A 1 6.35 -18.95 -0.71
C MET A 1 5.31 -18.32 -1.66
N LYS A 2 4.25 -19.04 -2.07
CA LYS A 2 3.18 -18.48 -2.95
C LYS A 2 2.55 -17.17 -2.45
N LYS A 3 2.28 -17.08 -1.14
CA LYS A 3 1.73 -15.87 -0.48
C LYS A 3 2.57 -14.61 -0.68
N ILE A 4 3.90 -14.74 -0.67
CA ILE A 4 4.80 -13.59 -0.85
C ILE A 4 4.74 -13.12 -2.31
N LEU A 5 4.74 -14.06 -3.27
CA LEU A 5 4.68 -13.74 -4.70
C LEU A 5 3.42 -12.93 -5.05
N ILE A 6 2.26 -13.29 -4.47
CA ILE A 6 0.98 -12.60 -4.71
C ILE A 6 1.06 -11.13 -4.28
N HIS A 7 1.72 -10.84 -3.15
CA HIS A 7 1.89 -9.48 -2.63
C HIS A 7 3.02 -8.69 -3.31
N THR A 8 4.03 -9.39 -3.85
CA THR A 8 5.12 -8.77 -4.60
C THR A 8 4.67 -8.26 -5.97
N ILE A 9 3.68 -8.90 -6.61
CA ILE A 9 3.18 -8.50 -7.94
C ILE A 9 2.71 -7.03 -7.97
N PRO A 10 1.81 -6.57 -7.07
CA PRO A 10 1.41 -5.16 -7.01
C PRO A 10 2.58 -4.18 -6.84
N VAL A 11 3.56 -4.55 -6.00
CA VAL A 11 4.75 -3.74 -5.77
C VAL A 11 5.55 -3.62 -7.07
N LEU A 12 5.79 -4.74 -7.76
CA LEU A 12 6.49 -4.73 -9.05
C LEU A 12 5.75 -3.91 -10.11
N ILE A 13 4.41 -4.05 -10.21
CA ILE A 13 3.60 -3.26 -11.14
C ILE A 13 3.74 -1.76 -10.85
N SER A 14 3.69 -1.36 -9.58
CA SER A 14 3.86 0.04 -9.19
C SER A 14 5.26 0.57 -9.52
N LEU A 15 6.30 -0.26 -9.36
CA LEU A 15 7.68 0.10 -9.70
C LEU A 15 7.91 0.17 -11.22
N ILE A 16 7.33 -0.74 -11.99
CA ILE A 16 7.37 -0.70 -13.46
C ILE A 16 6.73 0.61 -13.95
N TRP A 17 5.58 1.00 -13.39
CA TRP A 17 4.94 2.27 -13.70
C TRP A 17 5.85 3.47 -13.37
N LEU A 18 6.53 3.41 -12.22
CA LEU A 18 7.47 4.44 -11.77
C LEU A 18 8.62 4.64 -12.77
N ILE A 19 9.24 3.54 -13.21
CA ILE A 19 10.36 3.53 -14.16
C ILE A 19 9.90 3.98 -15.55
N ALA A 20 8.80 3.42 -16.04
CA ALA A 20 8.33 3.65 -17.41
C ALA A 20 7.86 5.09 -17.65
N ILE A 21 7.24 5.73 -16.64
CA ILE A 21 6.63 7.07 -16.80
C ILE A 21 7.50 8.18 -16.20
N ASN A 22 8.12 7.93 -15.06
CA ASN A 22 8.85 8.97 -14.32
C ASN A 22 10.37 8.79 -14.36
N HIS A 23 10.86 7.74 -15.03
CA HIS A 23 12.29 7.45 -15.21
C HIS A 23 13.10 7.49 -13.90
N THR A 24 12.47 7.08 -12.80
CA THR A 24 13.05 7.08 -11.45
C THR A 24 12.74 5.78 -10.73
N LEU A 25 13.57 5.45 -9.74
CA LEU A 25 13.34 4.37 -8.78
C LEU A 25 12.92 4.90 -7.41
N ASP A 26 13.00 6.22 -7.19
CA ASP A 26 12.65 6.85 -5.93
C ASP A 26 11.23 7.47 -6.01
N PRO A 27 10.21 6.85 -5.42
CA PRO A 27 8.86 7.41 -5.39
C PRO A 27 8.77 8.68 -4.51
N ILE A 28 9.67 8.87 -3.55
CA ILE A 28 9.61 9.99 -2.60
C ILE A 28 10.01 11.31 -3.28
N SER A 29 10.86 11.28 -4.31
CA SER A 29 11.21 12.45 -5.13
C SER A 29 10.10 12.94 -6.08
N LEU A 30 9.07 12.14 -6.36
CA LEU A 30 8.01 12.51 -7.31
C LEU A 30 7.28 13.82 -6.95
N LYS A 31 6.76 14.52 -7.95
CA LYS A 31 5.78 15.60 -7.71
C LYS A 31 4.48 15.01 -7.12
N GLY A 32 3.71 15.82 -6.39
CA GLY A 32 2.56 15.36 -5.60
C GLY A 32 1.55 14.53 -6.41
N HIS A 33 1.17 14.96 -7.61
CA HIS A 33 0.20 14.24 -8.43
C HIS A 33 0.74 12.92 -9.00
N TYR A 34 2.02 12.86 -9.38
CA TYR A 34 2.66 11.61 -9.80
C TYR A 34 2.81 10.63 -8.63
N PHE A 35 3.15 11.14 -7.45
CA PHE A 35 3.20 10.31 -6.25
C PHE A 35 1.82 9.74 -5.92
N LEU A 36 0.77 10.56 -5.96
CA LEU A 36 -0.59 10.09 -5.70
C LEU A 36 -1.00 8.98 -6.67
N LYS A 37 -0.67 9.11 -7.97
CA LYS A 37 -0.94 8.05 -8.96
C LYS A 37 -0.18 6.76 -8.63
N PHE A 38 1.13 6.86 -8.36
CA PHE A 38 1.96 5.72 -7.94
C PHE A 38 1.38 5.04 -6.69
N TYR A 39 1.10 5.85 -5.66
CA TYR A 39 0.61 5.39 -4.37
C TYR A 39 -0.75 4.71 -4.52
N PHE A 40 -1.64 5.27 -5.33
CA PHE A 40 -2.95 4.69 -5.59
C PHE A 40 -2.87 3.35 -6.31
N ILE A 41 -1.99 3.21 -7.32
CA ILE A 41 -1.73 1.93 -8.01
C ILE A 41 -1.20 0.89 -7.01
N LEU A 42 -0.23 1.27 -6.18
CA LEU A 42 0.37 0.41 -5.17
C LEU A 42 -0.67 -0.07 -4.15
N VAL A 43 -1.42 0.87 -3.56
CA VAL A 43 -2.44 0.62 -2.55
C VAL A 43 -3.55 -0.27 -3.10
N LEU A 44 -4.15 0.10 -4.23
CA LEU A 44 -5.24 -0.70 -4.84
C LEU A 44 -4.77 -2.09 -5.24
N GLY A 45 -3.61 -2.18 -5.91
CA GLY A 45 -3.06 -3.47 -6.33
C GLY A 45 -2.77 -4.35 -5.12
N PHE A 46 -2.22 -3.79 -4.04
CA PHE A 46 -1.92 -4.53 -2.84
C PHE A 46 -3.20 -5.05 -2.17
N TYR A 47 -4.20 -4.20 -1.93
CA TYR A 47 -5.46 -4.65 -1.35
C TYR A 47 -6.21 -5.66 -2.22
N ALA A 48 -6.18 -5.51 -3.55
CA ALA A 48 -6.71 -6.51 -4.47
C ALA A 48 -6.01 -7.86 -4.30
N SER A 49 -4.69 -7.87 -4.11
CA SER A 49 -3.92 -9.10 -3.84
C SER A 49 -4.32 -9.77 -2.51
N VAL A 50 -4.61 -8.96 -1.48
CA VAL A 50 -5.10 -9.45 -0.18
C VAL A 50 -6.50 -10.07 -0.31
N PHE A 51 -7.38 -9.42 -1.06
CA PHE A 51 -8.72 -9.92 -1.31
C PHE A 51 -8.70 -11.22 -2.14
N ALA A 52 -7.85 -11.28 -3.17
CA ALA A 52 -7.63 -12.49 -3.96
C ALA A 52 -7.13 -13.64 -3.09
N LEU A 53 -6.18 -13.40 -2.18
CA LEU A 53 -5.69 -14.42 -1.24
C LEU A 53 -6.83 -15.00 -0.40
N LYS A 54 -7.73 -14.14 0.10
CA LYS A 54 -8.93 -14.55 0.84
C LYS A 54 -9.90 -15.36 -0.03
N PHE A 55 -10.07 -14.98 -1.30
CA PHE A 55 -10.92 -15.70 -2.24
C PHE A 55 -10.41 -17.13 -2.52
N PHE A 56 -9.09 -17.31 -2.60
CA PHE A 56 -8.46 -18.63 -2.73
C PHE A 56 -8.49 -19.47 -1.44
N GLY A 57 -9.16 -19.00 -0.37
CA GLY A 57 -9.22 -19.68 0.92
C GLY A 57 -7.89 -19.67 1.68
N GLU A 58 -6.91 -18.88 1.24
CA GLU A 58 -5.63 -18.77 1.91
C GLU A 58 -5.68 -17.76 3.06
N THR A 59 -5.09 -18.12 4.19
CA THR A 59 -5.03 -17.25 5.37
C THR A 59 -4.08 -16.07 5.16
N ILE A 60 -4.53 -14.89 5.61
CA ILE A 60 -3.68 -13.71 5.76
C ILE A 60 -2.53 -14.06 6.69
N SER A 61 -1.32 -13.68 6.30
CA SER A 61 -0.10 -14.05 7.00
C SER A 61 0.59 -12.82 7.60
N ARG A 62 1.54 -13.03 8.50
CA ARG A 62 2.36 -11.93 9.06
C ARG A 62 3.06 -11.11 7.97
N THR A 63 3.41 -11.72 6.83
CA THR A 63 4.01 -11.00 5.70
C THR A 63 3.08 -9.95 5.10
N THR A 64 1.77 -10.22 5.04
CA THR A 64 0.79 -9.25 4.55
C THR A 64 0.78 -7.98 5.42
N PHE A 65 0.89 -8.14 6.74
CA PHE A 65 0.98 -7.01 7.67
C PHE A 65 2.29 -6.22 7.50
N TYR A 66 3.42 -6.89 7.27
CA TYR A 66 4.69 -6.19 6.99
C TYR A 66 4.60 -5.33 5.71
N PHE A 67 3.93 -5.82 4.66
CA PHE A 67 3.70 -5.03 3.45
C PHE A 67 2.74 -3.86 3.71
N LEU A 68 1.63 -4.06 4.44
CA LEU A 68 0.72 -2.97 4.82
C LEU A 68 1.46 -1.84 5.56
N ILE A 69 2.25 -2.20 6.56
CA ILE A 69 3.04 -1.23 7.34
C ILE A 69 4.05 -0.51 6.45
N SER A 70 4.73 -1.23 5.54
CA SER A 70 5.72 -0.63 4.63
C SER A 70 5.09 0.35 3.64
N ILE A 71 3.93 0.00 3.06
CA ILE A 71 3.17 0.89 2.16
C ILE A 71 2.70 2.13 2.92
N PHE A 72 2.11 1.94 4.10
CA PHE A 72 1.66 3.02 4.95
C PHE A 72 2.79 3.98 5.34
N LEU A 73 3.96 3.45 5.73
CA LEU A 73 5.14 4.25 6.05
C LEU A 73 5.60 5.10 4.85
N LEU A 74 5.56 4.55 3.64
CA LEU A 74 5.89 5.27 2.42
C LEU A 74 4.95 6.48 2.20
N GLY A 75 3.65 6.29 2.46
CA GLY A 75 2.67 7.38 2.44
C GLY A 75 2.92 8.42 3.52
N VAL A 76 3.21 8.01 4.75
CA VAL A 76 3.52 8.90 5.89
C VAL A 76 4.76 9.75 5.62
N VAL A 77 5.84 9.16 5.08
CA VAL A 77 7.06 9.91 4.74
C VAL A 77 6.76 11.01 3.71
N LYS A 78 5.96 10.70 2.69
CA LYS A 78 5.55 11.71 1.71
C LYS A 78 4.64 12.77 2.32
N PHE A 79 3.72 12.37 3.19
CA PHE A 79 2.81 13.26 3.88
C PHE A 79 3.57 14.28 4.74
N ALA A 80 4.51 13.82 5.56
CA ALA A 80 5.37 14.68 6.36
C ALA A 80 6.14 15.67 5.48
N ARG A 81 6.77 15.19 4.39
CA ARG A 81 7.45 16.06 3.42
C ARG A 81 6.51 17.10 2.80
N GLY A 82 5.27 16.73 2.51
CA GLY A 82 4.25 17.65 1.98
C GLY A 82 3.89 18.76 2.97
N ILE A 83 3.73 18.43 4.25
CA ILE A 83 3.50 19.40 5.34
C ILE A 83 4.67 20.38 5.43
N PHE A 84 5.91 19.86 5.52
CA PHE A 84 7.10 20.70 5.63
C PHE A 84 7.27 21.67 4.46
N LEU A 85 6.83 21.28 3.26
CA LEU A 85 6.88 22.12 2.05
C LEU A 85 5.63 23.01 1.87
N GLY A 86 4.68 23.01 2.81
CA GLY A 86 3.44 23.78 2.71
C GLY A 86 2.55 23.39 1.53
N LYS A 87 2.67 22.15 1.02
CA LYS A 87 1.92 21.69 -0.16
C LYS A 87 0.57 21.09 0.22
N PRO A 88 -0.45 21.21 -0.66
CA PRO A 88 -1.73 20.55 -0.43
C PRO A 88 -1.57 19.03 -0.44
N ILE A 89 -2.04 18.39 0.61
CA ILE A 89 -1.87 16.95 0.91
C ILE A 89 -3.19 16.25 1.25
N GLY A 90 -4.34 16.92 1.06
CA GLY A 90 -5.65 16.40 1.47
C GLY A 90 -5.99 15.01 0.89
N TYR A 91 -5.72 14.78 -0.40
CA TYR A 91 -5.95 13.46 -1.00
C TYR A 91 -5.07 12.37 -0.39
N LEU A 92 -3.81 12.68 -0.09
CA LEU A 92 -2.92 11.72 0.56
C LEU A 92 -3.40 11.40 1.99
N MET A 93 -3.88 12.41 2.71
CA MET A 93 -4.49 12.24 4.03
C MET A 93 -5.68 11.27 3.98
N MET A 94 -6.58 11.44 3.01
CA MET A 94 -7.74 10.57 2.85
C MET A 94 -7.34 9.12 2.58
N ILE A 95 -6.32 8.89 1.74
CA ILE A 95 -5.81 7.54 1.45
C ILE A 95 -5.21 6.91 2.72
N LEU A 96 -4.40 7.65 3.49
CA LEU A 96 -3.80 7.16 4.74
C LEU A 96 -4.86 6.77 5.77
N ILE A 97 -5.92 7.58 5.92
CA ILE A 97 -7.05 7.26 6.81
C ILE A 97 -7.73 5.97 6.36
N LEU A 98 -7.99 5.82 5.06
CA LEU A 98 -8.60 4.63 4.51
C LEU A 98 -7.74 3.38 4.76
N GLU A 99 -6.41 3.49 4.60
CA GLU A 99 -5.50 2.38 4.89
C GLU A 99 -5.54 1.93 6.34
N ILE A 100 -5.66 2.85 7.29
CA ILE A 100 -5.82 2.52 8.72
C ILE A 100 -7.13 1.75 8.93
N ILE A 101 -8.24 2.24 8.37
CA ILE A 101 -9.56 1.60 8.50
C ILE A 101 -9.51 0.16 7.96
N VAL A 102 -8.97 -0.03 6.76
CA VAL A 102 -8.89 -1.35 6.14
C VAL A 102 -7.94 -2.27 6.90
N SER A 103 -6.80 -1.75 7.39
CA SER A 103 -5.84 -2.53 8.18
C SER A 103 -6.42 -3.02 9.51
N VAL A 104 -7.20 -2.17 10.20
CA VAL A 104 -7.91 -2.56 11.43
C VAL A 104 -8.93 -3.65 11.14
N PHE A 105 -9.70 -3.50 10.05
CA PHE A 105 -10.67 -4.51 9.63
C PHE A 105 -9.97 -5.85 9.35
N LEU A 106 -8.89 -5.87 8.56
CA LEU A 106 -8.12 -7.08 8.27
C LEU A 106 -7.56 -7.75 9.54
N ASN A 107 -7.11 -6.96 10.53
CA ASN A 107 -6.63 -7.49 11.80
C ASN A 107 -7.75 -8.17 12.60
N LEU A 108 -8.96 -7.57 12.64
CA LEU A 108 -10.12 -8.19 13.28
C LEU A 108 -10.46 -9.56 12.66
N PHE A 109 -10.42 -9.67 11.33
CA PHE A 109 -10.62 -10.97 10.65
C PHE A 109 -9.51 -11.97 10.96
N TYR A 110 -8.26 -11.51 11.01
CA TYR A 110 -7.12 -12.37 11.34
C TYR A 110 -7.23 -12.94 12.76
N VAL A 111 -7.58 -12.10 13.74
CA VAL A 111 -7.78 -12.52 15.14
C VAL A 111 -8.94 -13.51 15.25
N ASN A 112 -10.08 -13.24 14.61
CA ASN A 112 -11.22 -14.16 14.63
C ASN A 112 -10.92 -15.52 13.98
N HIS A 113 -10.10 -15.56 12.93
CA HIS A 113 -9.71 -16.83 12.31
C HIS A 113 -8.75 -17.63 13.19
N LYS A 114 -7.89 -16.97 13.99
CA LYS A 114 -6.96 -17.67 14.90
C LYS A 114 -7.68 -18.29 16.12
N MET A 115 -8.89 -17.82 16.45
CA MET A 115 -9.69 -18.31 17.58
C MET A 115 -10.72 -19.39 17.19
N LYS A 116 -10.83 -19.74 15.91
CA LYS A 116 -11.55 -20.93 15.42
C LYS A 116 -10.56 -22.07 15.20
#